data_AF-A0A958G8P0-F1
#
_entry.id   AF-A0A958G8P0-F1
#
_cell.length_a   1.000
_cell.length_b   1.000
_cell.length_c   1.000
_cell.angle_alpha   90.00
_cell.angle_beta   90.00
_cell.angle_gamma   90.00
#
_symmetry.space_group_name_H-M   'P 1'
#
loop_
_entity.id
_entity.type
_entity.pdbx_description
1 polymer ?
#
loop_
_entity_poly.entity_id
_entity_poly.type
_entity_poly.pdbx_seq_one_letter_code
_entity_poly.pdbx_strand_id
1 'polypeptide(L)'
;QSLDNKLSMNTADVCPVGALVTKDFLFKPRNWRYEKTRSICPGCSVGCNVQIEHMQEDNKMYRFKPLENQEVNQWWMCDDGRLLYHVYGKLNRLEYPQVRKNDQLQRGHWRLSMKAVANRLKEFDPSQVAFVGSGYASNEENYLLQKIAREGVKTKHVAIDDKYPREKDITYKKFTIKGEKLPNYQGAQDMLQSSATFSDILKKIDKGEIKALYYLGGGPQFTLSEADIDILKKLDFLVVQDIQKTPLSEIADVVLAGASAYEKDGTFTNYQQRVQRIRQAVLPPMAAKTDLEIFQELLDLFDLPKALRAQLVFKEIAEKVKGYQGMDYRGLGDLGMAKG
;
A
#
# COMPACT_ATOMS: atom_id res chain seq x y z
N GLN A 1 8.56 26.90 -26.22
CA GLN A 1 9.28 26.36 -25.04
C GLN A 1 8.93 24.89 -24.91
N SER A 2 9.91 24.02 -24.69
CA SER A 2 9.65 22.62 -24.36
C SER A 2 9.06 22.53 -22.94
N LEU A 3 8.01 21.73 -22.78
CA LEU A 3 7.40 21.44 -21.47
C LEU A 3 8.15 20.29 -20.80
N ASP A 4 9.40 20.53 -20.42
CA ASP A 4 10.35 19.48 -20.01
C ASP A 4 10.66 19.49 -18.49
N ASN A 5 9.63 19.62 -17.66
CA ASN A 5 9.75 19.49 -16.21
C ASN A 5 8.60 18.66 -15.63
N LYS A 6 8.78 18.08 -14.44
CA LYS A 6 7.83 17.17 -13.79
C LYS A 6 6.58 17.85 -13.20
N LEU A 7 6.34 19.13 -13.47
CA LEU A 7 5.11 19.85 -13.15
C LEU A 7 4.39 20.37 -14.41
N SER A 8 4.86 20.01 -15.60
CA SER A 8 4.34 20.55 -16.86
C SER A 8 2.88 20.21 -17.09
N MET A 9 2.39 19.04 -16.64
CA MET A 9 1.00 18.63 -16.87
C MET A 9 -0.01 19.49 -16.11
N ASN A 10 0.41 20.25 -15.09
CA ASN A 10 -0.47 21.20 -14.40
C ASN A 10 -0.99 22.31 -15.35
N THR A 11 -0.30 22.58 -16.46
CA THR A 11 -0.76 23.53 -17.48
C THR A 11 -2.11 23.14 -18.09
N ALA A 12 -2.44 21.84 -18.15
CA ALA A 12 -3.73 21.36 -18.62
C ALA A 12 -4.87 21.68 -17.65
N ASP A 13 -4.59 21.82 -16.34
CA ASP A 13 -5.59 22.22 -15.35
C ASP A 13 -5.73 23.74 -15.24
N VAL A 14 -4.65 24.48 -15.49
CA VAL A 14 -4.66 25.96 -15.49
C VAL A 14 -5.36 26.52 -16.73
N CYS A 15 -5.35 25.79 -17.85
CA CYS A 15 -5.93 26.26 -19.11
C CYS A 15 -7.47 26.38 -19.03
N PRO A 16 -8.04 27.61 -19.09
CA PRO A 16 -9.48 27.79 -18.90
C PRO A 16 -10.30 27.40 -20.14
N VAL A 17 -9.66 27.35 -21.31
CA VAL A 17 -10.33 27.18 -22.62
C VAL A 17 -10.17 25.78 -23.21
N GLY A 18 -9.43 24.88 -22.56
CA GLY A 18 -9.14 23.55 -23.10
C GLY A 18 -8.21 23.53 -24.32
N ALA A 19 -7.44 24.60 -24.54
CA ALA A 19 -6.40 24.63 -25.57
C ALA A 19 -5.21 23.72 -25.20
N LEU A 20 -4.94 23.59 -23.91
CA LEU A 20 -3.98 22.63 -23.36
C LEU A 20 -4.75 21.49 -22.71
N VAL A 21 -4.63 20.30 -23.28
CA VAL A 21 -5.21 19.06 -22.73
C VAL A 21 -4.16 17.96 -22.72
N THR A 22 -4.28 17.03 -21.77
CA THR A 22 -3.43 15.84 -21.75
C THR A 22 -3.74 14.95 -22.96
N LYS A 23 -2.70 14.43 -23.62
CA LYS A 23 -2.83 13.58 -24.82
C LYS A 23 -3.80 12.41 -24.63
N ASP A 24 -3.78 11.80 -23.44
CA ASP A 24 -4.64 10.66 -23.10
C ASP A 24 -6.14 11.00 -23.09
N PHE A 25 -6.49 12.28 -22.99
CA PHE A 25 -7.87 12.78 -22.93
C PHE A 25 -8.35 13.45 -24.22
N LEU A 26 -7.50 13.51 -25.24
CA LEU A 26 -7.91 13.92 -26.57
C LEU A 26 -8.91 12.87 -27.09
N PHE A 27 -10.14 13.28 -27.40
CA PHE A 27 -11.20 12.41 -27.93
C PHE A 27 -11.71 11.30 -27.00
N LYS A 28 -11.48 11.39 -25.69
CA LYS A 28 -12.08 10.50 -24.69
C LYS A 28 -13.51 10.89 -24.32
N PRO A 29 -14.26 10.01 -23.64
CA PRO A 29 -15.59 10.34 -23.13
C PRO A 29 -15.61 11.66 -22.37
N ARG A 30 -16.76 12.34 -22.47
CA ARG A 30 -16.95 13.66 -21.88
C ARG A 30 -16.84 13.60 -20.36
N ASN A 31 -16.39 14.70 -19.75
CA ASN A 31 -16.07 14.81 -18.32
C ASN A 31 -17.22 14.40 -17.38
N TRP A 32 -18.48 14.52 -17.80
CA TRP A 32 -19.64 14.12 -17.00
C TRP A 32 -19.88 12.61 -16.94
N ARG A 33 -19.21 11.80 -17.76
CA ARG A 33 -19.31 10.33 -17.69
C ARG A 33 -18.43 9.73 -16.61
N TYR A 34 -17.46 10.47 -16.09
CA TYR A 34 -16.56 9.97 -15.06
C TYR A 34 -17.14 10.18 -13.67
N GLU A 35 -17.06 9.13 -12.86
CA GLU A 35 -17.17 9.25 -11.43
C GLU A 35 -15.90 9.86 -10.85
N LYS A 36 -16.04 10.51 -9.69
CA LYS A 36 -14.97 11.31 -9.06
C LYS A 36 -14.79 10.88 -7.62
N THR A 37 -13.69 10.19 -7.34
CA THR A 37 -13.31 9.79 -5.98
C THR A 37 -12.20 10.69 -5.45
N ARG A 38 -12.41 11.28 -4.27
CA ARG A 38 -11.39 12.05 -3.55
C ARG A 38 -10.50 11.12 -2.74
N SER A 39 -9.21 11.08 -3.06
CA SER A 39 -8.23 10.18 -2.43
C SER A 39 -6.87 10.88 -2.35
N ILE A 40 -5.80 10.10 -2.22
CA ILE A 40 -4.42 10.58 -2.19
C ILE A 40 -3.54 9.87 -3.23
N CYS A 41 -2.45 10.53 -3.61
CA CYS A 41 -1.43 9.98 -4.48
C CYS A 41 -0.43 9.11 -3.68
N PRO A 42 -0.32 7.80 -3.95
CA PRO A 42 0.64 6.89 -3.33
C PRO A 42 2.03 6.94 -4.00
N GLY A 43 2.33 7.94 -4.84
CA GLY A 43 3.57 7.99 -5.63
C GLY A 43 4.82 8.39 -4.83
N CYS A 44 4.67 9.13 -3.73
CA CYS A 44 5.76 9.47 -2.82
C CYS A 44 5.20 9.90 -1.47
N SER A 45 6.07 10.11 -0.49
CA SER A 45 5.69 10.45 0.88
C SER A 45 5.00 11.81 1.06
N VAL A 46 4.89 12.65 0.01
CA VAL A 46 4.08 13.87 0.04
C VAL A 46 2.60 13.57 0.27
N GLY A 47 2.07 12.50 -0.34
CA GLY A 47 0.65 12.18 -0.24
C GLY A 47 -0.27 13.26 -0.81
N CYS A 48 0.03 13.80 -2.00
CA CYS A 48 -0.79 14.84 -2.64
C CYS A 48 -2.27 14.44 -2.68
N ASN A 49 -3.18 15.36 -2.34
CA ASN A 49 -4.60 15.11 -2.49
C ASN A 49 -4.98 15.08 -3.97
N VAL A 50 -5.78 14.09 -4.34
CA VAL A 50 -6.19 13.87 -5.73
C VAL A 50 -7.68 13.63 -5.85
N GLN A 51 -8.21 14.02 -7.01
CA GLN A 51 -9.48 13.52 -7.52
C GLN A 51 -9.18 12.50 -8.62
N ILE A 52 -9.62 11.26 -8.38
CA ILE A 52 -9.52 10.16 -9.33
C ILE A 52 -10.79 10.12 -10.15
N GLU A 53 -10.63 10.29 -11.46
CA GLU A 53 -11.71 10.10 -12.42
C GLU A 53 -11.66 8.67 -12.96
N HIS A 54 -12.76 7.95 -12.78
CA HIS A 54 -12.89 6.53 -13.10
C HIS A 54 -14.28 6.21 -13.66
N MET A 55 -14.46 4.99 -14.15
CA MET A 55 -15.77 4.47 -14.55
C MET A 55 -16.01 3.11 -13.90
N GLN A 56 -17.20 2.94 -13.32
CA GLN A 56 -17.62 1.65 -12.77
C GLN A 56 -17.90 0.61 -13.86
N GLU A 57 -18.38 1.04 -15.04
CA GLU A 57 -18.75 0.15 -16.15
C GLU A 57 -17.60 -0.78 -16.59
N ASP A 58 -16.36 -0.27 -16.61
CA ASP A 58 -15.17 -1.04 -17.02
C ASP A 58 -14.13 -1.18 -15.89
N ASN A 59 -14.47 -0.71 -14.70
CA ASN A 59 -13.63 -0.73 -13.49
C ASN A 59 -12.23 -0.13 -13.71
N LYS A 60 -12.13 0.98 -14.47
CA LYS A 60 -10.83 1.61 -14.80
C LYS A 60 -10.71 3.04 -14.31
N MET A 61 -9.51 3.37 -13.88
CA MET A 61 -9.08 4.74 -13.61
C MET A 61 -8.59 5.39 -14.91
N TYR A 62 -9.06 6.60 -15.16
CA TYR A 62 -8.81 7.33 -16.40
C TYR A 62 -7.92 8.55 -16.18
N ARG A 63 -8.10 9.31 -15.09
CA ARG A 63 -7.32 10.53 -14.83
C ARG A 63 -7.14 10.77 -13.35
N PHE A 64 -5.96 11.23 -12.97
CA PHE A 64 -5.76 11.86 -11.66
C PHE A 64 -5.60 13.37 -11.85
N LYS A 65 -6.39 14.12 -11.09
CA LYS A 65 -6.32 15.58 -11.00
C LYS A 65 -5.92 16.00 -9.59
N PRO A 66 -5.18 17.11 -9.41
CA PRO A 66 -4.95 17.66 -8.09
C PRO A 66 -6.28 18.02 -7.45
N LEU A 67 -6.44 17.66 -6.18
CA LEU A 67 -7.46 18.21 -5.30
C LEU A 67 -6.79 19.28 -4.43
N GLU A 68 -7.46 20.42 -4.27
CA GLU A 68 -6.89 21.53 -3.53
C GLU A 68 -6.68 21.19 -2.04
N ASN A 69 -5.45 21.33 -1.57
CA ASN A 69 -5.12 21.23 -0.15
C ASN A 69 -3.93 22.15 0.18
N GLN A 70 -4.19 23.29 0.80
CA GLN A 70 -3.18 24.30 1.14
C GLN A 70 -2.05 23.76 2.04
N GLU A 71 -2.34 22.71 2.81
CA GLU A 71 -1.42 22.10 3.76
C GLU A 71 -0.49 21.05 3.14
N VAL A 72 -0.79 20.58 1.91
CA VAL A 72 -0.05 19.49 1.26
C VAL A 72 0.47 19.90 -0.11
N ASN A 73 -0.43 20.03 -1.09
CA ASN A 73 -0.06 20.19 -2.50
C ASN A 73 -0.58 21.50 -3.12
N GLN A 74 -1.26 22.34 -2.34
CA GLN A 74 -1.96 23.55 -2.80
C GLN A 74 -2.86 23.21 -3.98
N TRP A 75 -2.51 23.58 -5.21
CA TRP A 75 -3.23 23.22 -6.44
C TRP A 75 -2.45 22.26 -7.35
N TRP A 76 -1.26 21.84 -6.94
CA TRP A 76 -0.27 21.21 -7.81
C TRP A 76 -0.23 19.70 -7.63
N MET A 77 0.27 19.02 -8.66
CA MET A 77 0.59 17.60 -8.62
C MET A 77 1.68 17.32 -9.65
N CYS A 78 2.66 16.47 -9.30
CA CYS A 78 3.69 16.08 -10.25
C CYS A 78 3.19 15.13 -11.33
N ASP A 79 3.85 15.17 -12.47
CA ASP A 79 3.54 14.36 -13.65
C ASP A 79 3.64 12.87 -13.33
N ASP A 80 4.65 12.45 -12.54
CA ASP A 80 4.80 11.07 -12.04
C ASP A 80 3.53 10.59 -11.32
N GLY A 81 2.99 11.43 -10.43
CA GLY A 81 1.77 11.14 -9.70
C GLY A 81 0.54 11.11 -10.63
N ARG A 82 0.45 12.06 -11.56
CA ARG A 82 -0.67 12.16 -12.51
C ARG A 82 -0.76 10.94 -13.42
N LEU A 83 0.38 10.33 -13.73
CA LEU A 83 0.51 9.17 -14.62
C LEU A 83 0.45 7.83 -13.87
N LEU A 84 0.22 7.82 -12.55
CA LEU A 84 0.09 6.58 -11.79
C LEU A 84 -1.03 5.68 -12.31
N TYR A 85 -2.12 6.21 -12.86
CA TYR A 85 -3.18 5.35 -13.43
C TYR A 85 -2.65 4.48 -14.59
N HIS A 86 -1.65 4.94 -15.35
CA HIS A 86 -0.96 4.09 -16.34
C HIS A 86 -0.09 3.04 -15.69
N VAL A 87 0.59 3.38 -14.59
CA VAL A 87 1.42 2.42 -13.84
C VAL A 87 0.54 1.31 -13.28
N TYR A 88 -0.52 1.65 -12.55
CA TYR A 88 -1.46 0.70 -11.97
C TYR A 88 -2.21 -0.10 -13.05
N GLY A 89 -2.57 0.52 -14.18
CA GLY A 89 -3.25 -0.14 -15.29
C GLY A 89 -2.37 -1.13 -16.08
N LYS A 90 -1.06 -1.14 -15.87
CA LYS A 90 -0.09 -2.05 -16.52
C LYS A 90 0.49 -3.10 -15.58
N LEU A 91 0.11 -3.10 -14.30
CA LEU A 91 0.64 -4.09 -13.35
C LEU A 91 0.19 -5.49 -13.73
N ASN A 92 1.08 -6.46 -13.55
CA ASN A 92 0.75 -7.88 -13.64
C ASN A 92 0.03 -8.29 -12.34
N ARG A 93 -1.29 -8.00 -12.29
CA ARG A 93 -2.10 -8.12 -11.08
C ARG A 93 -2.22 -9.56 -10.58
N LEU A 94 -2.14 -9.72 -9.27
CA LEU A 94 -2.59 -10.93 -8.59
C LEU A 94 -4.11 -10.92 -8.49
N GLU A 95 -4.75 -12.00 -8.91
CA GLU A 95 -6.22 -12.10 -9.03
C GLU A 95 -6.84 -13.12 -8.08
N TYR A 96 -6.03 -14.00 -7.49
CA TYR A 96 -6.44 -15.09 -6.63
C TYR A 96 -5.26 -15.51 -5.73
N PRO A 97 -5.51 -16.14 -4.57
CA PRO A 97 -4.44 -16.68 -3.77
C PRO A 97 -3.75 -17.82 -4.53
N GLN A 98 -2.45 -17.99 -4.34
CA GLN A 98 -1.67 -19.04 -4.96
C GLN A 98 -0.94 -19.82 -3.88
N VAL A 99 -0.76 -21.12 -4.10
CA VAL A 99 -0.06 -22.01 -3.17
C VAL A 99 0.94 -22.82 -3.97
N ARG A 100 2.16 -22.93 -3.44
CA ARG A 100 3.23 -23.73 -4.04
C ARG A 100 2.93 -25.22 -3.87
N LYS A 101 2.95 -25.94 -4.98
CA LYS A 101 2.84 -27.41 -5.05
C LYS A 101 3.78 -27.91 -6.14
N ASN A 102 4.63 -28.89 -5.82
CA ASN A 102 5.62 -29.44 -6.76
C ASN A 102 6.45 -28.33 -7.44
N ASP A 103 7.00 -27.43 -6.63
CA ASP A 103 7.80 -26.27 -7.05
C ASP A 103 7.12 -25.23 -7.97
N GLN A 104 5.81 -25.32 -8.15
CA GLN A 104 5.04 -24.37 -8.95
C GLN A 104 3.92 -23.71 -8.15
N LEU A 105 3.72 -22.41 -8.38
CA LEU A 105 2.57 -21.68 -7.84
C LEU A 105 1.32 -22.06 -8.63
N GLN A 106 0.33 -22.59 -7.91
CA GLN A 106 -0.96 -22.96 -8.47
C GLN A 106 -2.06 -22.14 -7.82
N ARG A 107 -3.15 -21.90 -8.55
CA ARG A 107 -4.34 -21.22 -8.02
C ARG A 107 -4.85 -21.95 -6.77
N GLY A 108 -4.92 -21.21 -5.67
CA GLY A 108 -5.45 -21.64 -4.39
C GLY A 108 -6.90 -21.24 -4.17
N HIS A 109 -7.48 -21.75 -3.09
CA HIS A 109 -8.80 -21.36 -2.61
C HIS A 109 -8.64 -20.58 -1.30
N TRP A 110 -9.19 -19.37 -1.22
CA TRP A 110 -9.04 -18.46 -0.06
C TRP A 110 -9.12 -19.18 1.29
N ARG A 111 -10.25 -19.83 1.59
CA ARG A 111 -10.43 -20.53 2.89
C ARG A 111 -9.34 -21.53 3.22
N LEU A 112 -8.83 -22.27 2.22
CA LEU A 112 -7.80 -23.28 2.43
C LEU A 112 -6.41 -22.64 2.54
N SER A 113 -6.13 -21.65 1.69
CA SER A 113 -4.88 -20.88 1.73
C SER A 113 -4.70 -20.15 3.05
N MET A 114 -5.73 -19.45 3.53
CA MET A 114 -5.70 -18.75 4.82
C MET A 114 -5.49 -19.71 6.00
N LYS A 115 -6.22 -20.84 5.99
CA LYS A 115 -6.05 -21.88 7.02
C LYS A 115 -4.64 -22.48 7.00
N ALA A 116 -4.07 -22.72 5.81
CA ALA A 116 -2.71 -23.21 5.67
C ALA A 116 -1.69 -22.20 6.21
N VAL A 117 -1.84 -20.91 5.88
CA VAL A 117 -1.00 -19.82 6.41
C VAL A 117 -1.05 -19.80 7.94
N ALA A 118 -2.24 -19.71 8.53
CA ALA A 118 -2.38 -19.64 9.98
C ALA A 118 -1.82 -20.89 10.69
N ASN A 119 -2.10 -22.09 10.16
CA ASN A 119 -1.59 -23.33 10.74
C ASN A 119 -0.06 -23.40 10.67
N ARG A 120 0.53 -23.12 9.51
CA ARG A 120 2.00 -23.14 9.35
C ARG A 120 2.68 -22.12 10.25
N LEU A 121 2.17 -20.90 10.35
CA LEU A 121 2.73 -19.89 11.25
C LEU A 121 2.69 -20.31 12.73
N LYS A 122 1.70 -21.12 13.14
CA LYS A 122 1.59 -21.66 14.51
C LYS A 122 2.56 -22.82 14.80
N GLU A 123 3.12 -23.46 13.77
CA GLU A 123 4.07 -24.58 13.93
C GLU A 123 5.48 -24.11 14.29
N PHE A 124 5.85 -22.87 13.93
CA PHE A 124 7.17 -22.31 14.21
C PHE A 124 7.25 -21.76 15.64
N ASP A 125 8.46 -21.77 16.20
CA ASP A 125 8.72 -21.00 17.43
C ASP A 125 8.50 -19.50 17.14
N PRO A 126 7.82 -18.74 18.02
CA PRO A 126 7.55 -17.32 17.77
C PRO A 126 8.81 -16.48 17.50
N SER A 127 9.98 -16.84 18.03
CA SER A 127 11.24 -16.14 17.76
C SER A 127 11.77 -16.36 16.34
N GLN A 128 11.25 -17.36 15.61
CA GLN A 128 11.66 -17.71 14.25
C GLN A 128 10.73 -17.15 13.17
N VAL A 129 9.64 -16.48 13.57
CA VAL A 129 8.67 -15.90 12.63
C VAL A 129 8.90 -14.39 12.55
N ALA A 130 8.94 -13.83 11.34
CA ALA A 130 8.97 -12.39 11.12
C ALA A 130 7.80 -11.90 10.27
N PHE A 131 7.37 -10.67 10.53
CA PHE A 131 6.38 -9.96 9.74
C PHE A 131 6.98 -8.66 9.21
N VAL A 132 6.80 -8.39 7.91
CA VAL A 132 7.25 -7.17 7.25
C VAL A 132 6.03 -6.41 6.76
N GLY A 133 5.82 -5.20 7.29
CA GLY A 133 4.79 -4.27 6.82
C GLY A 133 5.34 -3.31 5.76
N SER A 134 4.46 -2.53 5.15
CA SER A 134 4.77 -1.77 3.94
C SER A 134 4.29 -0.32 4.01
N GLY A 135 5.08 0.59 3.46
CA GLY A 135 4.69 1.99 3.26
C GLY A 135 3.68 2.21 2.13
N TYR A 136 3.23 1.15 1.44
CA TYR A 136 2.09 1.17 0.52
C TYR A 136 0.82 0.59 1.12
N ALA A 137 0.92 -0.07 2.29
CA ALA A 137 -0.23 -0.52 3.04
C ALA A 137 -0.82 0.62 3.89
N SER A 138 -2.12 0.56 4.17
CA SER A 138 -2.78 1.54 5.02
C SER A 138 -2.33 1.45 6.48
N ASN A 139 -2.65 2.48 7.26
CA ASN A 139 -2.40 2.47 8.70
C ASN A 139 -3.16 1.31 9.37
N GLU A 140 -4.40 1.08 8.94
CA GLU A 140 -5.24 -0.01 9.41
C GLU A 140 -4.60 -1.37 9.13
N GLU A 141 -4.08 -1.57 7.93
CA GLU A 141 -3.41 -2.82 7.53
C GLU A 141 -2.13 -3.07 8.31
N ASN A 142 -1.25 -2.07 8.43
CA ASN A 142 -0.02 -2.21 9.20
C ASN A 142 -0.31 -2.43 10.71
N TYR A 143 -1.35 -1.81 11.25
CA TYR A 143 -1.78 -2.01 12.63
C TYR A 143 -2.31 -3.43 12.86
N LEU A 144 -3.08 -3.98 11.93
CA LEU A 144 -3.57 -5.35 12.02
C LEU A 144 -2.45 -6.38 11.81
N LEU A 145 -1.52 -6.12 10.89
CA LEU A 145 -0.34 -6.96 10.68
C LEU A 145 0.47 -7.09 11.97
N GLN A 146 0.75 -5.97 12.66
CA GLN A 146 1.47 -6.05 13.93
C GLN A 146 0.66 -6.72 15.03
N LYS A 147 -0.67 -6.54 15.04
CA LYS A 147 -1.57 -7.18 16.01
C LYS A 147 -1.52 -8.70 15.86
N ILE A 148 -1.61 -9.20 14.63
CA ILE A 148 -1.47 -10.64 14.33
C ILE A 148 -0.06 -11.13 14.72
N ALA A 149 0.99 -10.38 14.39
CA ALA A 149 2.36 -10.75 14.73
C ALA A 149 2.57 -10.88 16.25
N ARG A 150 2.15 -9.88 17.03
CA ARG A 150 2.42 -9.79 18.47
C ARG A 150 1.41 -10.51 19.37
N GLU A 151 0.13 -10.53 19.00
CA GLU A 151 -0.93 -11.17 19.80
C GLU A 151 -1.24 -12.58 19.30
N GLY A 152 -1.25 -12.79 17.98
CA GLY A 152 -1.59 -14.08 17.35
C GLY A 152 -0.41 -15.05 17.34
N VAL A 153 0.68 -14.66 16.67
CA VAL A 153 1.90 -15.49 16.55
C VAL A 153 2.82 -15.32 17.76
N LYS A 154 2.74 -14.18 18.46
CA LYS A 154 3.60 -13.80 19.61
C LYS A 154 5.07 -13.58 19.24
N THR A 155 5.34 -13.21 17.99
CA THR A 155 6.69 -12.81 17.58
C THR A 155 6.97 -11.35 17.94
N LYS A 156 8.24 -11.08 18.25
CA LYS A 156 8.78 -9.71 18.38
C LYS A 156 9.35 -9.15 17.07
N HIS A 157 9.49 -9.99 16.05
CA HIS A 157 10.12 -9.65 14.78
C HIS A 157 9.10 -9.02 13.82
N VAL A 158 8.86 -7.74 14.02
CA VAL A 158 8.08 -6.90 13.09
C VAL A 158 9.03 -5.89 12.47
N ALA A 159 8.98 -5.71 11.16
CA ALA A 159 9.86 -4.81 10.43
C ALA A 159 9.10 -4.05 9.34
N ILE A 160 9.76 -3.03 8.78
CA ILE A 160 9.23 -2.18 7.72
C ILE A 160 10.01 -2.43 6.44
N ASP A 161 9.32 -2.57 5.32
CA ASP A 161 9.96 -2.71 4.03
C ASP A 161 10.75 -1.45 3.64
N ASP A 162 12.04 -1.64 3.38
CA ASP A 162 13.01 -0.64 2.92
C ASP A 162 13.49 -0.89 1.48
N LYS A 163 12.88 -1.83 0.75
CA LYS A 163 13.26 -2.26 -0.62
C LYS A 163 12.56 -1.46 -1.73
N TYR A 164 12.23 -0.20 -1.45
CA TYR A 164 11.66 0.74 -2.43
C TYR A 164 12.61 1.91 -2.70
N PRO A 165 12.55 2.54 -3.89
CA PRO A 165 13.45 3.62 -4.25
C PRO A 165 13.41 4.80 -3.29
N ARG A 166 14.61 5.27 -2.91
CA ARG A 166 14.85 6.54 -2.22
C ARG A 166 15.72 7.42 -3.11
N GLU A 167 15.07 8.27 -3.88
CA GLU A 167 15.70 9.21 -4.82
C GLU A 167 16.09 10.53 -4.13
N LYS A 168 16.67 11.46 -4.89
CA LYS A 168 16.85 12.85 -4.43
C LYS A 168 15.54 13.63 -4.58
N ASP A 169 15.27 14.51 -3.61
CA ASP A 169 14.16 15.46 -3.72
C ASP A 169 14.34 16.38 -4.92
N ILE A 170 13.25 16.63 -5.66
CA ILE A 170 13.19 17.64 -6.72
C ILE A 170 12.36 18.80 -6.20
N THR A 171 13.01 19.94 -5.97
CA THR A 171 12.37 21.12 -5.37
C THR A 171 12.15 22.23 -6.39
N TYR A 172 10.91 22.69 -6.46
CA TYR A 172 10.47 23.90 -7.14
C TYR A 172 10.13 24.97 -6.09
N LYS A 173 9.96 26.24 -6.51
CA LYS A 173 9.76 27.39 -5.60
C LYS A 173 8.68 27.19 -4.52
N LYS A 174 7.61 26.43 -4.79
CA LYS A 174 6.49 26.18 -3.87
C LYS A 174 6.06 24.71 -3.78
N PHE A 175 6.84 23.79 -4.34
CA PHE A 175 6.46 22.39 -4.42
C PHE A 175 7.69 21.49 -4.47
N THR A 176 7.72 20.45 -3.65
CA THR A 176 8.81 19.47 -3.63
C THR A 176 8.27 18.09 -3.94
N ILE A 177 8.83 17.44 -4.95
CA ILE A 177 8.63 16.01 -5.20
C ILE A 177 9.59 15.27 -4.29
N LYS A 178 9.06 14.51 -3.33
CA LYS A 178 9.90 13.72 -2.42
C LYS A 178 10.52 12.52 -3.13
N GLY A 179 11.79 12.29 -2.80
CA GLY A 179 12.55 11.14 -3.26
C GLY A 179 12.16 9.83 -2.57
N GLU A 180 11.57 9.91 -1.37
CA GLU A 180 11.00 8.75 -0.68
C GLU A 180 9.71 8.28 -1.37
N LYS A 181 9.81 7.18 -2.14
CA LYS A 181 8.69 6.59 -2.90
C LYS A 181 7.85 5.62 -2.04
N LEU A 182 7.65 5.97 -0.78
CA LEU A 182 6.85 5.23 0.19
C LEU A 182 5.79 6.18 0.76
N PRO A 183 4.55 6.15 0.26
CA PRO A 183 3.56 7.18 0.57
C PRO A 183 3.09 7.19 2.02
N ASN A 184 3.16 6.04 2.68
CA ASN A 184 2.75 5.83 4.06
C ASN A 184 3.91 5.36 4.95
N TYR A 185 5.17 5.74 4.64
CA TYR A 185 6.31 5.27 5.43
C TYR A 185 6.18 5.65 6.91
N GLN A 186 5.77 6.89 7.19
CA GLN A 186 5.55 7.36 8.55
C GLN A 186 4.44 6.59 9.25
N GLY A 187 3.31 6.35 8.56
CA GLY A 187 2.22 5.57 9.13
C GLY A 187 2.62 4.12 9.39
N ALA A 188 3.37 3.49 8.48
CA ALA A 188 3.93 2.17 8.71
C ALA A 188 4.83 2.15 9.97
N GLN A 189 5.70 3.15 10.16
CA GLN A 189 6.50 3.27 11.38
C GLN A 189 5.65 3.37 12.65
N ASP A 190 4.64 4.25 12.63
CA ASP A 190 3.76 4.46 13.77
C ASP A 190 2.96 3.21 14.14
N MET A 191 2.42 2.52 13.13
CA MET A 191 1.54 1.37 13.32
C MET A 191 2.33 0.13 13.69
N LEU A 192 3.44 -0.14 13.01
CA LEU A 192 4.27 -1.32 13.27
C LEU A 192 5.04 -1.18 14.58
N GLN A 193 5.26 0.04 15.07
CA GLN A 193 6.01 0.32 16.30
C GLN A 193 7.37 -0.39 16.32
N SER A 194 8.07 -0.31 15.19
CA SER A 194 9.36 -0.96 14.99
C SER A 194 10.31 -0.06 14.21
N SER A 195 11.59 -0.12 14.58
CA SER A 195 12.69 0.51 13.82
C SER A 195 13.44 -0.49 12.94
N ALA A 196 13.14 -1.79 13.04
CA ALA A 196 13.79 -2.81 12.22
C ALA A 196 13.30 -2.72 10.77
N THR A 197 14.20 -2.92 9.82
CA THR A 197 13.85 -2.94 8.39
C THR A 197 13.82 -4.35 7.80
N PHE A 198 13.27 -4.50 6.61
CA PHE A 198 13.31 -5.78 5.90
C PHE A 198 14.76 -6.23 5.67
N SER A 199 15.68 -5.31 5.39
CA SER A 199 17.12 -5.62 5.36
C SER A 199 17.67 -6.21 6.67
N ASP A 200 17.16 -5.84 7.83
CA ASP A 200 17.55 -6.46 9.10
C ASP A 200 16.97 -7.86 9.29
N ILE A 201 15.74 -8.11 8.80
CA ILE A 201 15.15 -9.44 8.77
C ILE A 201 15.95 -10.35 7.83
N LEU A 202 16.39 -9.88 6.67
CA LEU A 202 17.24 -10.65 5.75
C LEU A 202 18.53 -11.12 6.43
N LYS A 203 19.21 -10.25 7.20
CA LYS A 203 20.39 -10.65 7.97
C LYS A 203 20.09 -11.76 8.99
N LYS A 204 18.89 -11.76 9.57
CA LYS A 204 18.46 -12.79 10.54
C LYS A 204 18.09 -14.11 9.86
N ILE A 205 17.48 -14.05 8.67
CA ILE A 205 17.23 -15.22 7.82
C ILE A 205 18.56 -15.85 7.42
N ASP A 206 19.53 -15.03 7.00
CA ASP A 206 20.85 -15.51 6.59
C ASP A 206 21.59 -16.25 7.71
N LYS A 207 21.39 -15.81 8.97
CA LYS A 207 21.90 -16.45 10.19
C LYS A 207 21.08 -17.66 10.66
N GLY A 208 19.95 -17.97 10.01
CA GLY A 208 19.04 -19.04 10.40
C GLY A 208 18.21 -18.75 11.66
N GLU A 209 18.18 -17.49 12.12
CA GLU A 209 17.35 -17.07 13.27
C GLU A 209 15.87 -16.99 12.89
N ILE A 210 15.57 -16.55 11.66
CA ILE A 210 14.20 -16.47 11.11
C ILE A 210 14.03 -17.56 10.06
N LYS A 211 12.95 -18.33 10.20
CA LYS A 211 12.58 -19.45 9.34
C LYS A 211 11.25 -19.26 8.62
N ALA A 212 10.37 -18.43 9.16
CA ALA A 212 9.10 -18.09 8.53
C ALA A 212 8.94 -16.57 8.37
N LEU A 213 8.43 -16.14 7.21
CA LEU A 213 8.20 -14.73 6.91
C LEU A 213 6.79 -14.51 6.36
N TYR A 214 6.09 -13.53 6.93
CA TYR A 214 4.91 -12.92 6.32
C TYR A 214 5.27 -11.53 5.80
N TYR A 215 5.25 -11.36 4.48
CA TYR A 215 5.56 -10.10 3.82
C TYR A 215 4.30 -9.46 3.26
N LEU A 216 4.06 -8.20 3.63
CA LEU A 216 3.01 -7.34 3.07
C LEU A 216 3.64 -6.33 2.12
N GLY A 217 3.29 -6.39 0.83
CA GLY A 217 3.79 -5.53 -0.24
C GLY A 217 2.85 -4.38 -0.60
N GLY A 218 2.55 -4.22 -1.89
CA GLY A 218 1.52 -3.29 -2.38
C GLY A 218 2.01 -2.13 -3.28
N GLY A 219 3.30 -2.05 -3.57
CA GLY A 219 3.88 -0.97 -4.37
C GLY A 219 4.41 -1.43 -5.75
N PRO A 220 4.29 -0.60 -6.81
CA PRO A 220 4.71 -0.96 -8.16
C PRO A 220 6.25 -0.95 -8.40
N GLN A 221 7.02 -0.36 -7.48
CA GLN A 221 8.48 -0.14 -7.64
C GLN A 221 9.34 -1.03 -6.72
N PHE A 222 8.78 -2.13 -6.23
CA PHE A 222 9.51 -3.07 -5.38
C PHE A 222 10.67 -3.72 -6.14
N THR A 223 11.85 -3.78 -5.53
CA THR A 223 13.04 -4.43 -6.11
C THR A 223 13.78 -5.30 -5.10
N LEU A 224 14.37 -6.41 -5.56
CA LEU A 224 15.26 -7.26 -4.77
C LEU A 224 16.53 -7.54 -5.57
N SER A 225 17.66 -7.63 -4.86
CA SER A 225 18.89 -8.14 -5.45
C SER A 225 18.86 -9.68 -5.51
N GLU A 226 19.70 -10.28 -6.36
CA GLU A 226 19.88 -11.74 -6.40
C GLU A 226 20.30 -12.30 -5.04
N ALA A 227 21.18 -11.58 -4.33
CA ALA A 227 21.60 -11.96 -2.97
C ALA A 227 20.43 -11.96 -1.97
N ASP A 228 19.52 -10.98 -2.05
CA ASP A 228 18.32 -10.96 -1.20
C ASP A 228 17.44 -12.20 -1.50
N ILE A 229 17.27 -12.57 -2.77
CA ILE A 229 16.49 -13.73 -3.18
C ILE A 229 17.11 -15.03 -2.65
N ASP A 230 18.43 -15.19 -2.75
CA ASP A 230 19.12 -16.39 -2.27
C ASP A 230 19.03 -16.54 -0.74
N ILE A 231 19.04 -15.42 0.00
CA ILE A 231 18.75 -15.43 1.44
C ILE A 231 17.31 -15.86 1.69
N LEU A 232 16.33 -15.31 0.96
CA LEU A 232 14.91 -15.59 1.16
C LEU A 232 14.54 -17.04 0.85
N LYS A 233 15.23 -17.71 -0.09
CA LYS A 233 15.06 -19.14 -0.37
C LYS A 233 15.48 -20.07 0.79
N LYS A 234 16.17 -19.55 1.82
CA LYS A 234 16.53 -20.31 3.03
C LYS A 234 15.36 -20.44 4.02
N LEU A 235 14.28 -19.67 3.84
CA LEU A 235 13.09 -19.78 4.67
C LEU A 235 12.43 -21.15 4.50
N ASP A 236 11.93 -21.70 5.61
CA ASP A 236 11.09 -22.90 5.61
C ASP A 236 9.63 -22.57 5.22
N PHE A 237 9.22 -21.30 5.39
CA PHE A 237 7.89 -20.84 5.01
C PHE A 237 7.85 -19.34 4.65
N LEU A 238 7.37 -19.00 3.46
CA LEU A 238 7.22 -17.63 2.97
C LEU A 238 5.79 -17.35 2.49
N VAL A 239 5.15 -16.35 3.11
CA VAL A 239 3.86 -15.80 2.71
C VAL A 239 4.05 -14.40 2.13
N VAL A 240 3.52 -14.17 0.94
CA VAL A 240 3.57 -12.87 0.25
C VAL A 240 2.16 -12.39 -0.01
N GLN A 241 1.76 -11.29 0.63
CA GLN A 241 0.53 -10.57 0.33
C GLN A 241 0.87 -9.34 -0.51
N ASP A 242 0.45 -9.32 -1.77
CA ASP A 242 0.81 -8.26 -2.71
C ASP A 242 -0.30 -8.03 -3.74
N ILE A 243 -0.22 -6.93 -4.48
CA ILE A 243 -1.17 -6.56 -5.54
C ILE A 243 -0.74 -7.07 -6.91
N GLN A 244 0.55 -7.38 -7.08
CA GLN A 244 1.16 -7.77 -8.34
C GLN A 244 2.15 -8.92 -8.15
N LYS A 245 2.46 -9.62 -9.24
CA LYS A 245 3.57 -10.57 -9.25
C LYS A 245 4.90 -9.83 -9.11
N THR A 246 5.72 -10.27 -8.16
CA THR A 246 7.07 -9.78 -7.86
C THR A 246 8.06 -10.95 -7.79
N PRO A 247 9.38 -10.70 -7.90
CA PRO A 247 10.39 -11.74 -7.68
C PRO A 247 10.24 -12.45 -6.32
N LEU A 248 9.75 -11.73 -5.31
CA LEU A 248 9.46 -12.31 -4.00
C LEU A 248 8.26 -13.26 -4.04
N SER A 249 7.17 -12.86 -4.71
CA SER A 249 6.00 -13.72 -4.87
C SER A 249 6.33 -15.02 -5.60
N GLU A 250 7.27 -15.00 -6.55
CA GLU A 250 7.66 -16.17 -7.36
C GLU A 250 8.35 -17.27 -6.57
N ILE A 251 8.95 -16.97 -5.41
CA ILE A 251 9.59 -17.94 -4.51
C ILE A 251 8.74 -18.25 -3.28
N ALA A 252 7.59 -17.60 -3.09
CA ALA A 252 6.73 -17.79 -1.92
C ALA A 252 6.05 -19.16 -1.89
N ASP A 253 5.73 -19.65 -0.70
CA ASP A 253 4.90 -20.85 -0.50
C ASP A 253 3.42 -20.54 -0.66
N VAL A 254 3.01 -19.34 -0.20
CA VAL A 254 1.65 -18.83 -0.36
C VAL A 254 1.70 -17.38 -0.82
N VAL A 255 0.98 -17.07 -1.90
CA VAL A 255 0.74 -15.71 -2.35
C VAL A 255 -0.73 -15.35 -2.09
N LEU A 256 -0.98 -14.21 -1.46
CA LEU A 256 -2.33 -13.69 -1.20
C LEU A 256 -2.55 -12.43 -2.04
N ALA A 257 -3.59 -12.46 -2.89
CA ALA A 257 -3.90 -11.37 -3.81
C ALA A 257 -4.61 -10.22 -3.06
N GLY A 258 -3.88 -9.13 -2.81
CA GLY A 258 -4.34 -7.92 -2.13
C GLY A 258 -4.88 -6.84 -3.06
N ALA A 259 -5.27 -5.71 -2.47
CA ALA A 259 -5.86 -4.58 -3.17
C ALA A 259 -4.95 -3.34 -3.14
N SER A 260 -4.94 -2.57 -4.23
CA SER A 260 -4.20 -1.31 -4.26
C SER A 260 -4.85 -0.22 -3.40
N ALA A 261 -4.15 0.89 -3.17
CA ALA A 261 -4.70 2.05 -2.46
C ALA A 261 -5.94 2.67 -3.11
N TYR A 262 -6.22 2.35 -4.38
CA TYR A 262 -7.42 2.82 -5.11
C TYR A 262 -8.55 1.80 -5.12
N GLU A 263 -8.32 0.62 -4.54
CA GLU A 263 -9.26 -0.50 -4.50
C GLU A 263 -9.81 -0.74 -3.10
N LYS A 264 -9.43 0.10 -2.14
CA LYS A 264 -9.76 -0.04 -0.71
C LYS A 264 -9.90 1.31 -0.01
N ASP A 265 -10.47 1.27 1.19
CA ASP A 265 -10.55 2.38 2.13
C ASP A 265 -9.55 2.22 3.27
N GLY A 266 -9.04 3.34 3.77
CA GLY A 266 -8.05 3.37 4.84
C GLY A 266 -7.46 4.76 5.02
N THR A 267 -6.35 4.85 5.75
CA THR A 267 -5.61 6.09 5.98
C THR A 267 -4.12 5.90 5.74
N PHE A 268 -3.49 6.92 5.17
CA PHE A 268 -2.04 7.06 5.13
C PHE A 268 -1.63 8.28 5.96
N THR A 269 -0.42 8.24 6.48
CA THR A 269 0.26 9.33 7.18
C THR A 269 1.47 9.74 6.36
N ASN A 270 1.42 10.97 5.86
CA ASN A 270 2.44 11.52 4.98
C ASN A 270 3.70 11.98 5.75
N TYR A 271 4.72 12.44 5.03
CA TYR A 271 5.98 12.91 5.62
C TYR A 271 5.84 14.13 6.55
N GLN A 272 4.75 14.88 6.46
CA GLN A 272 4.43 16.03 7.30
C GLN A 272 3.57 15.63 8.53
N GLN A 273 3.49 14.34 8.85
CA GLN A 273 2.65 13.82 9.94
C GLN A 273 1.16 14.13 9.74
N ARG A 274 0.70 14.27 8.48
CA ARG A 274 -0.72 14.47 8.17
C ARG A 274 -1.38 13.14 7.80
N VAL A 275 -2.42 12.78 8.53
CA VAL A 275 -3.25 11.58 8.30
C VAL A 275 -4.33 11.93 7.28
N GLN A 276 -4.33 11.24 6.15
CA GLN A 276 -5.23 11.47 5.02
C GLN A 276 -5.93 10.16 4.63
N ARG A 277 -7.14 10.28 4.05
CA ARG A 277 -7.92 9.10 3.63
C ARG A 277 -7.56 8.65 2.21
N ILE A 278 -7.29 7.35 2.06
CA ILE A 278 -7.45 6.67 0.78
C ILE A 278 -8.91 6.23 0.67
N ARG A 279 -9.48 6.38 -0.53
CA ARG A 279 -10.85 5.95 -0.83
C ARG A 279 -10.87 5.09 -2.08
N GLN A 280 -11.74 4.09 -2.07
CA GLN A 280 -11.95 3.19 -3.18
C GLN A 280 -12.49 3.95 -4.40
N ALA A 281 -11.75 3.89 -5.50
CA ALA A 281 -12.16 4.40 -6.81
C ALA A 281 -12.61 3.26 -7.73
N VAL A 282 -11.93 2.12 -7.68
CA VAL A 282 -12.24 0.94 -8.48
C VAL A 282 -12.32 -0.29 -7.58
N LEU A 283 -12.90 -1.39 -8.04
CA LEU A 283 -12.97 -2.65 -7.32
C LEU A 283 -11.67 -3.46 -7.49
N PRO A 284 -11.25 -4.25 -6.48
CA PRO A 284 -10.17 -5.22 -6.66
C PRO A 284 -10.43 -6.16 -7.86
N PRO A 285 -9.38 -6.59 -8.58
CA PRO A 285 -9.56 -7.44 -9.75
C PRO A 285 -9.99 -8.86 -9.36
N MET A 286 -10.96 -9.40 -10.11
CA MET A 286 -11.37 -10.81 -10.03
C MET A 286 -11.73 -11.26 -8.60
N ALA A 287 -10.92 -12.14 -7.99
CA ALA A 287 -11.13 -12.68 -6.66
C ALA A 287 -10.09 -12.15 -5.64
N ALA A 288 -9.34 -11.10 -5.98
CA ALA A 288 -8.48 -10.40 -5.04
C ALA A 288 -9.34 -9.80 -3.92
N LYS A 289 -8.78 -9.73 -2.72
CA LYS A 289 -9.44 -9.16 -1.54
C LYS A 289 -8.74 -7.90 -1.11
N THR A 290 -9.45 -7.03 -0.41
CA THR A 290 -8.79 -5.96 0.33
C THR A 290 -7.91 -6.56 1.42
N ASP A 291 -6.78 -5.91 1.69
CA ASP A 291 -5.86 -6.38 2.72
C ASP A 291 -6.52 -6.43 4.10
N LEU A 292 -7.48 -5.53 4.35
CA LEU A 292 -8.33 -5.56 5.53
C LEU A 292 -9.09 -6.89 5.64
N GLU A 293 -9.77 -7.34 4.58
CA GLU A 293 -10.50 -8.62 4.57
C GLU A 293 -9.57 -9.81 4.82
N ILE A 294 -8.38 -9.80 4.22
CA ILE A 294 -7.36 -10.83 4.43
C ILE A 294 -6.94 -10.87 5.90
N PHE A 295 -6.66 -9.71 6.50
CA PHE A 295 -6.32 -9.64 7.92
C PHE A 295 -7.48 -9.99 8.84
N GLN A 296 -8.73 -9.66 8.50
CA GLN A 296 -9.90 -10.10 9.27
C GLN A 296 -10.00 -11.64 9.32
N GLU A 297 -9.74 -12.32 8.21
CA GLU A 297 -9.72 -13.79 8.18
C GLU A 297 -8.56 -14.37 8.99
N LEU A 298 -7.38 -13.73 8.99
CA LEU A 298 -6.28 -14.15 9.86
C LEU A 298 -6.60 -13.94 11.33
N LEU A 299 -7.18 -12.79 11.70
CA LEU A 299 -7.59 -12.53 13.09
C LEU A 299 -8.54 -13.62 13.58
N ASP A 300 -9.54 -14.00 12.79
CA ASP A 300 -10.43 -15.14 13.12
C ASP A 300 -9.66 -16.43 13.36
N LEU A 301 -8.70 -16.76 12.48
CA LEU A 301 -7.91 -17.99 12.59
C LEU A 301 -6.94 -17.98 13.78
N PHE A 302 -6.65 -16.81 14.35
CA PHE A 302 -5.88 -16.63 15.57
C PHE A 302 -6.75 -16.34 16.80
N ASP A 303 -8.07 -16.47 16.69
CA ASP A 303 -9.05 -16.20 17.75
C ASP A 303 -8.95 -14.76 18.33
N LEU A 304 -8.61 -13.79 17.48
CA LEU A 304 -8.46 -12.38 17.82
C LEU A 304 -9.69 -11.56 17.40
N PRO A 305 -10.04 -10.48 18.14
CA PRO A 305 -11.17 -9.63 17.81
C PRO A 305 -11.03 -8.96 16.43
N LYS A 306 -12.11 -9.04 15.65
CA LYS A 306 -12.25 -8.42 14.33
C LYS A 306 -12.83 -7.01 14.36
N ALA A 307 -12.41 -6.22 13.39
CA ALA A 307 -12.95 -4.92 13.04
C ALA A 307 -13.23 -4.88 11.53
N LEU A 308 -14.49 -5.12 11.14
CA LEU A 308 -14.89 -5.38 9.75
C LEU A 308 -14.76 -4.18 8.79
N ARG A 309 -14.39 -2.99 9.29
CA ARG A 309 -14.28 -1.76 8.48
C ARG A 309 -13.05 -0.98 8.90
N ALA A 310 -12.40 -0.31 7.93
CA ALA A 310 -11.25 0.54 8.18
C ALA A 310 -11.53 1.58 9.27
N GLN A 311 -12.72 2.17 9.29
CA GLN A 311 -13.14 3.10 10.35
C GLN A 311 -13.06 2.51 11.76
N LEU A 312 -13.40 1.24 11.94
CA LEU A 312 -13.38 0.59 13.26
C LEU A 312 -11.94 0.29 13.69
N VAL A 313 -11.09 -0.13 12.77
CA VAL A 313 -9.64 -0.28 13.02
C VAL A 313 -9.03 1.08 13.36
N PHE A 314 -9.38 2.14 12.61
CA PHE A 314 -8.90 3.49 12.87
C PHE A 314 -9.32 4.00 14.25
N LYS A 315 -10.51 3.62 14.73
CA LYS A 315 -10.92 3.94 16.10
C LYS A 315 -9.98 3.30 17.13
N GLU A 316 -9.62 2.03 16.96
CA GLU A 316 -8.60 1.40 17.83
C GLU A 316 -7.25 2.11 17.73
N ILE A 317 -6.84 2.51 16.52
CA ILE A 317 -5.59 3.26 16.28
C ILE A 317 -5.63 4.58 17.04
N ALA A 318 -6.71 5.34 16.94
CA ALA A 318 -6.89 6.61 17.63
C ALA A 318 -6.90 6.45 19.16
N GLU A 319 -7.30 5.30 19.69
CA GLU A 319 -7.25 5.03 21.13
C GLU A 319 -5.84 4.63 21.61
N LYS A 320 -5.08 3.91 20.79
CA LYS A 320 -3.86 3.20 21.23
C LYS A 320 -2.55 3.74 20.69
N VAL A 321 -2.54 4.39 19.53
CA VAL A 321 -1.31 4.80 18.85
C VAL A 321 -1.02 6.28 19.09
N LYS A 322 0.21 6.55 19.56
CA LYS A 322 0.67 7.91 19.86
C LYS A 322 0.62 8.82 18.62
N GLY A 323 0.04 10.01 18.79
CA GLY A 323 -0.15 11.02 17.76
C GLY A 323 -1.45 10.88 16.96
N TYR A 324 -2.19 9.79 17.15
CA TYR A 324 -3.53 9.60 16.55
C TYR A 324 -4.66 9.85 17.55
N GLN A 325 -4.33 10.17 18.81
CA GLN A 325 -5.32 10.36 19.85
C GLN A 325 -6.31 11.48 19.54
N GLY A 326 -7.60 11.17 19.73
CA GLY A 326 -8.70 12.10 19.50
C GLY A 326 -9.07 12.31 18.02
N MET A 327 -8.37 11.66 17.07
CA MET A 327 -8.77 11.70 15.67
C MET A 327 -10.02 10.87 15.41
N ASP A 328 -10.93 11.39 14.59
CA ASP A 328 -12.10 10.66 14.11
C ASP A 328 -11.98 10.41 12.60
N TYR A 329 -12.32 9.19 12.16
CA TYR A 329 -12.19 8.77 10.77
C TYR A 329 -13.04 9.63 9.81
N ARG A 330 -14.22 10.10 10.24
CA ARG A 330 -15.04 11.04 9.44
C ARG A 330 -14.48 12.46 9.54
N GLY A 331 -13.99 12.84 10.72
CA GLY A 331 -13.32 14.11 11.00
C GLY A 331 -12.10 14.39 10.11
N LEU A 332 -11.38 13.35 9.66
CA LEU A 332 -10.29 13.49 8.68
C LEU A 332 -10.75 14.19 7.38
N GLY A 333 -12.02 14.06 7.00
CA GLY A 333 -12.59 14.68 5.82
C GLY A 333 -11.83 14.32 4.54
N ASP A 334 -11.77 15.24 3.58
CA ASP A 334 -11.06 15.05 2.32
C ASP A 334 -9.60 15.49 2.38
N LEU A 335 -9.26 16.39 3.30
CA LEU A 335 -7.94 17.05 3.35
C LEU A 335 -7.00 16.44 4.39
N GLY A 336 -7.52 15.57 5.26
CA GLY A 336 -6.75 14.98 6.35
C GLY A 336 -6.44 15.94 7.49
N MET A 337 -5.85 15.41 8.54
CA MET A 337 -5.52 16.16 9.77
C MET A 337 -4.06 15.92 10.16
N ALA A 338 -3.40 16.96 10.65
CA ALA A 338 -2.07 16.80 11.24
C ALA A 338 -2.19 16.02 12.55
N LYS A 339 -1.24 15.13 12.81
CA LYS A 339 -1.09 14.45 14.08
C LYS A 339 -0.75 15.45 15.19
N GLY A 340 -1.28 15.19 16.38
CA GLY A 340 -1.06 15.98 17.60
C GLY A 340 0.19 15.59 18.36
#